data_AF-A0A931YPV1-F1
#
_entry.id   AF-A0A931YPV1-F1
#
_cell.length_a   1.000
_cell.length_b   1.000
_cell.length_c   1.000
_cell.angle_alpha   90.00
_cell.angle_beta   90.00
_cell.angle_gamma   90.00
#
_symmetry.space_group_name_H-M   'P 1'
#
loop_
_entity.id
_entity.type
_entity.pdbx_description
1 polymer ?
#
loop_
_entity_poly.entity_id
_entity_poly.type
_entity_poly.pdbx_seq_one_letter_code
_entity_poly.pdbx_strand_id
1 'polypeptide(L)' 'MSTENKLAGCAVANDTVKAASNDTSIATVTPSKAKTNANGQATFTITGNKKGSARVTFKESTANLKTKTTVNVTK' A
#
# COMPACT_ATOMS: atom_id res chain seq x y z
N MET A 1 -4.51 -13.42 -36.74
CA MET A 1 -5.45 -13.58 -35.61
C MET A 1 -4.63 -13.60 -34.33
N SER A 2 -4.94 -12.66 -33.42
CA SER A 2 -4.34 -12.48 -32.10
C SER A 2 -4.88 -13.53 -31.14
N THR A 3 -4.01 -14.07 -30.28
CA THR A 3 -4.24 -14.14 -28.82
C THR A 3 -3.02 -14.80 -28.18
N GLU A 4 -2.05 -13.99 -27.76
CA GLU A 4 -1.11 -14.42 -26.72
C GLU A 4 -1.83 -14.41 -25.37
N ASN A 5 -1.73 -15.56 -24.71
CA ASN A 5 -2.29 -15.94 -23.43
C ASN A 5 -1.83 -14.98 -22.31
N LYS A 6 -2.58 -13.89 -22.07
CA LYS A 6 -2.35 -12.96 -20.96
C LYS A 6 -3.07 -13.44 -19.69
N LEU A 7 -2.60 -14.54 -19.10
CA LEU A 7 -2.95 -14.95 -17.73
C LEU A 7 -2.14 -14.16 -16.67
N ALA A 8 -1.97 -12.85 -16.88
CA ALA A 8 -1.41 -11.92 -15.91
C ALA A 8 -2.49 -10.90 -15.60
N GLY A 9 -3.08 -10.99 -14.40
CA GLY A 9 -4.29 -10.28 -13.99
C GLY A 9 -4.36 -8.83 -14.47
N CYS A 10 -5.53 -8.43 -14.98
CA CYS A 10 -5.77 -7.06 -15.41
C CYS A 10 -5.53 -6.09 -14.25
N ALA A 11 -4.90 -4.95 -14.55
CA ALA A 11 -4.82 -3.84 -13.60
C ALA A 11 -6.24 -3.42 -13.17
N VAL A 12 -6.43 -3.22 -11.86
CA VAL A 12 -7.73 -2.80 -11.30
C VAL A 12 -7.64 -1.32 -10.94
N ALA A 13 -8.37 -0.46 -11.66
CA ALA A 13 -8.43 0.96 -11.41
C ALA A 13 -9.57 1.33 -10.43
N ASN A 14 -9.45 2.49 -9.77
CA ASN A 14 -10.44 3.07 -8.86
C ASN A 14 -10.77 2.21 -7.62
N ASP A 15 -9.92 1.24 -7.30
CA ASP A 15 -10.06 0.38 -6.12
C ASP A 15 -9.41 1.02 -4.89
N THR A 16 -9.97 0.79 -3.71
CA THR A 16 -9.58 1.51 -2.48
C THR A 16 -8.59 0.72 -1.64
N VAL A 17 -7.38 1.26 -1.50
CA VAL A 17 -6.35 0.76 -0.59
C VAL A 17 -6.28 1.65 0.65
N LYS A 18 -6.34 1.05 1.83
CA LYS A 18 -6.19 1.72 3.13
C LYS A 18 -4.80 1.44 3.68
N ALA A 19 -4.14 2.43 4.24
CA ALA A 19 -2.84 2.31 4.88
C ALA A 19 -2.93 2.71 6.36
N ALA A 20 -2.30 1.92 7.23
CA ALA A 20 -2.22 2.22 8.66
C ALA A 20 -0.87 1.76 9.22
N SER A 21 -0.25 2.61 10.05
CA SER A 21 0.88 2.24 10.89
C SER A 21 0.38 1.68 12.22
N ASN A 22 1.03 0.65 12.76
CA ASN A 22 0.73 0.15 14.10
C ASN A 22 1.30 1.05 15.21
N ASP A 23 2.27 1.91 14.90
CA ASP A 23 2.88 2.87 15.84
C ASP A 23 3.18 4.17 15.10
N THR A 24 2.29 5.15 15.23
CA THR A 24 2.42 6.46 14.60
C THR A 24 3.48 7.36 15.25
N SER A 25 3.94 7.02 16.45
CA SER A 25 5.05 7.74 17.10
C SER A 25 6.38 7.42 16.43
N ILE A 26 6.51 6.23 15.83
CA ILE A 26 7.71 5.80 15.10
C ILE A 26 7.58 6.11 13.60
N ALA A 27 6.45 5.76 12.97
CA ALA A 27 6.23 6.04 11.55
C ALA A 27 4.77 6.35 11.22
N THR A 28 4.55 7.37 10.40
CA THR A 28 3.25 7.75 9.85
C THR A 28 3.15 7.39 8.37
N VAL A 29 1.92 7.23 7.86
CA VAL A 29 1.65 6.99 6.44
C VAL A 29 0.56 7.93 5.94
N THR A 30 0.79 8.58 4.80
CA THR A 30 -0.15 9.52 4.18
C THR A 30 -0.26 9.27 2.67
N PRO A 31 -1.47 9.38 2.08
CA PRO A 31 -2.78 9.44 2.77
C PRO A 31 -3.10 8.11 3.48
N SER A 32 -4.08 8.09 4.39
CA SER A 32 -4.52 6.82 5.00
C SER A 32 -5.38 5.96 4.07
N LYS A 33 -5.81 6.53 2.93
CA LYS A 33 -6.58 5.86 1.87
C LYS A 33 -6.20 6.45 0.51
N ALA A 34 -6.01 5.60 -0.48
CA ALA A 34 -5.79 6.01 -1.87
C ALA A 34 -6.52 5.07 -2.82
N LYS A 35 -6.90 5.60 -3.98
CA LYS A 35 -7.49 4.82 -5.07
C LYS A 35 -6.42 4.42 -6.07
N THR A 36 -6.52 3.23 -6.62
CA THR A 36 -5.63 2.79 -7.70
C THR A 36 -5.89 3.58 -8.99
N ASN A 37 -4.83 3.91 -9.72
CA ASN A 37 -4.92 4.55 -11.04
C ASN A 37 -5.22 3.52 -12.16
N ALA A 38 -5.22 3.96 -13.42
CA ALA A 38 -5.45 3.11 -14.60
C ALA A 38 -4.47 1.92 -14.72
N ASN A 39 -3.29 2.03 -14.09
CA ASN A 39 -2.26 0.98 -14.05
C ASN A 39 -2.36 0.10 -12.81
N GLY A 40 -3.40 0.25 -11.98
CA GLY A 40 -3.58 -0.53 -10.75
C GLY A 40 -2.71 -0.09 -9.57
N GLN A 41 -2.19 1.15 -9.61
CA GLN A 41 -1.22 1.63 -8.61
C GLN A 41 -1.84 2.67 -7.67
N ALA A 42 -1.57 2.53 -6.37
CA ALA A 42 -1.86 3.53 -5.34
C ALA A 42 -0.57 3.88 -4.60
N THR A 43 -0.28 5.17 -4.44
CA THR A 43 0.97 5.65 -3.84
C THR A 43 0.72 6.18 -2.43
N PHE A 44 1.65 5.84 -1.53
CA PHE A 44 1.65 6.27 -0.14
C PHE A 44 3.04 6.76 0.25
N THR A 45 3.09 7.81 1.07
CA THR A 45 4.31 8.32 1.67
C THR A 45 4.38 7.85 3.11
N ILE A 46 5.49 7.22 3.50
CA ILE A 46 5.77 6.84 4.88
C ILE A 46 6.82 7.82 5.42
N THR A 47 6.56 8.41 6.58
CA THR A 47 7.50 9.28 7.28
C THR A 47 7.97 8.59 8.56
N GLY A 48 9.28 8.44 8.74
CA GLY A 48 9.88 7.98 10.00
C GLY A 48 10.08 9.15 10.95
N ASN A 49 9.44 9.10 12.11
CA ASN A 49 9.39 10.21 13.07
C ASN A 49 10.37 10.04 14.23
N LYS A 50 10.59 8.79 14.67
CA LYS A 50 11.44 8.46 15.81
C LYS A 50 12.16 7.15 15.58
N LYS A 51 13.37 7.03 16.12
CA LYS A 51 14.12 5.77 16.16
C LYS A 51 13.26 4.64 16.73
N GLY A 52 13.19 3.53 15.99
CA GLY A 52 12.36 2.38 16.33
C GLY A 52 11.95 1.59 15.09
N SER A 53 11.03 0.63 15.30
CA SER A 53 10.44 -0.17 14.25
C SER A 53 8.92 -0.04 14.26
N ALA A 54 8.33 0.26 13.10
CA ALA A 54 6.89 0.32 12.91
C ALA A 54 6.50 -0.52 11.68
N ARG A 55 5.32 -1.11 11.72
CA ARG A 55 4.74 -1.89 10.64
C ARG A 55 3.61 -1.10 10.00
N VAL A 56 3.74 -0.84 8.71
CA VAL A 56 2.67 -0.26 7.90
C VAL A 56 1.93 -1.39 7.17
N THR A 57 0.61 -1.44 7.36
CA THR A 57 -0.28 -2.39 6.70
C THR A 57 -1.06 -1.69 5.61
N PHE A 58 -1.03 -2.25 4.40
CA PHE A 58 -1.86 -1.84 3.28
C PHE A 58 -2.95 -2.89 3.10
N LYS A 59 -4.20 -2.43 3.03
CA LYS A 59 -5.38 -3.28 2.90
C LYS A 59 -6.24 -2.79 1.75
N GLU A 60 -6.38 -3.64 0.75
CA GLU A 60 -7.35 -3.47 -0.32
C GLU A 60 -8.76 -3.81 0.22
N SER A 61 -9.77 -3.03 -0.19
CA SER A 61 -11.06 -3.00 0.51
C SER A 61 -12.08 -4.01 -0.01
N THR A 62 -12.04 -4.33 -1.30
CA THR A 62 -13.00 -5.15 -2.03
C THR A 62 -12.68 -6.64 -1.93
N ALA A 63 -11.46 -7.04 -2.30
CA ALA A 63 -10.95 -8.41 -2.18
C ALA A 63 -10.34 -8.72 -0.81
N ASN A 64 -10.27 -7.71 0.09
CA ASN A 64 -9.76 -7.85 1.47
C ASN A 64 -8.29 -8.32 1.52
N LEU A 65 -7.53 -8.06 0.44
CA LEU A 65 -6.13 -8.41 0.34
C LEU A 65 -5.28 -7.50 1.22
N LYS A 66 -4.19 -8.05 1.77
CA LYS A 66 -3.32 -7.32 2.70
C LYS A 66 -1.86 -7.55 2.35
N THR A 67 -1.10 -6.46 2.34
CA THR A 67 0.36 -6.51 2.34
C THR A 67 0.90 -5.64 3.47
N LYS A 68 2.11 -5.92 3.93
CA LYS A 68 2.71 -5.30 5.09
C LYS A 68 4.16 -4.98 4.78
N THR A 69 4.62 -3.82 5.25
CA THR A 69 6.02 -3.44 5.24
C THR A 69 6.47 -3.05 6.64
N THR A 70 7.73 -3.33 6.96
CA THR A 70 8.36 -2.93 8.22
C THR A 70 9.30 -1.77 7.94
N VAL A 71 9.15 -0.70 8.71
CA VAL A 71 9.92 0.53 8.64
C VAL A 71 10.83 0.57 9.85
N ASN A 72 12.14 0.56 9.63
CA ASN A 72 13.14 0.68 10.68
C ASN A 72 13.78 2.06 10.59
N VAL A 73 13.50 2.92 11.56
CA VAL A 73 14.12 4.24 11.70
C VAL A 73 15.34 4.07 12.60
N THR A 74 16.54 4.27 12.05
CA THR A 74 17.80 3.95 12.73
C THR A 74 18.57 5.15 13.26
N LYS A 75 18.21 6.35 12.82
CA LYS A 75 18.85 7.62 13.21
C LYS A 75 17.98 8.36 14.21
#